data_AF-A0A7C7GTI9-F1
#
_entry.id   AF-A0A7C7GTI9-F1
#
_cell.length_a   1.000
_cell.length_b   1.000
_cell.length_c   1.000
_cell.angle_alpha   90.00
_cell.angle_beta   90.00
_cell.angle_gamma   90.00
#
_symmetry.space_group_name_H-M   'P 1'
#
loop_
_entity.id
_entity.type
_entity.pdbx_description
1 polymer ?
#
loop_
_entity_poly.entity_id
_entity_poly.type
_entity_poly.pdbx_seq_one_letter_code
_entity_poly.pdbx_strand_id
1 'polypeptide(L)'
;MSRLHLAGIIPLANLKTNFQVAIPEVLLPIGHGFSAIQKSVFECAMAGCNTIWIVANDDLAPVIREIVGDWVYDPVYYHSPAKFSSEQRKEIPIYYVPIHPKDRDRRDSYGWSVLYGIHCAWRVAHNISQWITPDKYYISFPLSAFDVYQVRTWRREISDPKKNFFFTHKQNHIKNNLPISFTMTGEDFKLCRRTVNQKTTREYLPPSPGQQYPSQKLPLQDRWSARYFTLEDVFEAVDDKNAHKVELDWHYDISNWSGYRNFLSSDNIINTPEEGLTKPHIHVKLPYTSEE
;
A
#
# COMPACT_ATOMS: atom_id res chain seq x y z
N MET A 1 -21.57 -1.24 -17.27
CA MET A 1 -20.51 -0.47 -16.57
C MET A 1 -19.20 -1.15 -16.85
N SER A 2 -18.20 -0.46 -17.40
CA SER A 2 -16.86 -1.05 -17.52
C SER A 2 -16.38 -1.42 -16.12
N ARG A 3 -15.89 -2.65 -15.97
CA ARG A 3 -15.39 -3.15 -14.70
C ARG A 3 -14.06 -2.45 -14.42
N LEU A 4 -14.07 -1.46 -13.52
CA LEU A 4 -12.86 -0.76 -13.09
C LEU A 4 -11.93 -1.76 -12.40
N HIS A 5 -10.65 -1.76 -12.79
CA HIS A 5 -9.63 -2.57 -12.13
C HIS A 5 -8.93 -1.76 -11.02
N LEU A 6 -9.22 -2.11 -9.76
CA LEU A 6 -8.62 -1.47 -8.59
C LEU A 6 -7.43 -2.30 -8.10
N ALA A 7 -6.24 -1.71 -8.04
CA ALA A 7 -5.07 -2.37 -7.47
C ALA A 7 -4.80 -1.86 -6.04
N GLY A 8 -4.73 -2.78 -5.08
CA GLY A 8 -4.30 -2.50 -3.71
C GLY A 8 -2.77 -2.41 -3.66
N ILE A 9 -2.24 -1.37 -3.03
CA ILE A 9 -0.79 -1.14 -2.86
C ILE A 9 -0.50 -1.05 -1.37
N ILE A 10 0.41 -1.90 -0.89
CA ILE A 10 0.80 -1.96 0.51
C ILE A 10 2.31 -1.69 0.62
N PRO A 11 2.73 -0.52 1.12
CA PRO A 11 4.15 -0.16 1.26
C PRO A 11 4.76 -0.76 2.53
N LEU A 12 5.84 -1.53 2.38
CA LEU A 12 6.68 -2.01 3.50
C LEU A 12 8.13 -1.51 3.40
N ALA A 13 8.64 -1.34 2.18
CA ALA A 13 10.02 -0.94 1.96
C ALA A 13 10.29 0.46 2.56
N ASN A 14 11.40 0.56 3.31
CA ASN A 14 11.84 1.78 4.01
C ASN A 14 10.81 2.39 4.95
N LEU A 15 9.97 1.54 5.53
CA LEU A 15 9.21 1.87 6.72
C LEU A 15 10.19 2.18 7.85
N LYS A 16 10.06 3.37 8.45
CA LYS A 16 10.87 3.79 9.59
C LYS A 16 10.01 3.71 10.83
N THR A 17 10.47 2.92 11.79
CA THR A 17 9.82 2.79 13.08
C THR A 17 10.84 3.02 14.20
N ASN A 18 10.37 3.14 15.43
CA ASN A 18 11.23 3.20 16.62
C ASN A 18 11.14 1.93 17.49
N PHE A 19 10.59 0.84 16.97
CA PHE A 19 10.50 -0.41 17.72
C PHE A 19 11.89 -1.05 17.84
N GLN A 20 12.17 -1.62 19.01
CA GLN A 20 13.39 -2.39 19.27
C GLN A 20 13.00 -3.85 19.48
N VAL A 21 12.39 -4.45 18.44
CA VAL A 21 11.91 -5.83 18.45
C VAL A 21 12.66 -6.67 17.43
N ALA A 22 12.70 -7.98 17.65
CA ALA A 22 13.41 -8.92 16.77
C ALA A 22 12.62 -9.30 15.50
N ILE A 23 11.30 -9.04 15.50
CA ILE A 23 10.41 -9.33 14.39
C ILE A 23 10.20 -8.08 13.53
N PRO A 24 9.91 -8.22 12.23
CA PRO A 24 9.44 -7.09 11.42
C PRO A 24 8.21 -6.43 12.04
N GLU A 25 8.19 -5.11 12.05
CA GLU A 25 7.21 -4.31 12.80
C GLU A 25 5.81 -4.41 12.21
N VAL A 26 5.72 -4.74 10.92
CA VAL A 26 4.45 -5.01 10.23
C VAL A 26 3.80 -6.33 10.69
N LEU A 27 4.52 -7.16 11.45
CA LEU A 27 3.99 -8.36 12.10
C LEU A 27 3.47 -8.09 13.53
N LEU A 28 3.54 -6.84 14.01
CA LEU A 28 2.98 -6.50 15.31
C LEU A 28 1.50 -6.88 15.38
N PRO A 29 1.05 -7.49 16.49
CA PRO A 29 -0.32 -7.93 16.64
C PRO A 29 -1.22 -6.73 16.87
N ILE A 30 -2.31 -6.68 16.12
CA ILE A 30 -3.39 -5.69 16.32
C ILE A 30 -4.68 -6.36 16.83
N GLY A 31 -4.72 -7.69 16.77
CA GLY A 31 -5.78 -8.55 17.25
C GLY A 31 -5.23 -9.97 17.48
N HIS A 32 -6.05 -10.86 18.00
CA HIS A 32 -5.64 -12.22 18.30
C HIS A 32 -5.36 -13.01 17.00
N GLY A 33 -4.09 -13.32 16.74
CA GLY A 33 -3.67 -13.98 15.49
C GLY A 33 -3.79 -13.09 14.25
N PHE A 34 -3.90 -11.77 14.42
CA PHE A 34 -4.07 -10.81 13.35
C PHE A 34 -3.01 -9.72 13.43
N SER A 35 -2.12 -9.71 12.45
CA SER A 35 -1.00 -8.77 12.34
C SER A 35 -1.38 -7.52 11.54
N ALA A 36 -0.60 -6.45 11.73
CA ALA A 36 -0.76 -5.19 11.00
C ALA A 36 -0.73 -5.38 9.47
N ILE A 37 0.13 -6.27 8.95
CA ILE A 37 0.17 -6.57 7.51
C ILE A 37 -1.06 -7.33 7.02
N GLN A 38 -1.55 -8.33 7.78
CA GLN A 38 -2.78 -9.04 7.44
C GLN A 38 -3.98 -8.09 7.43
N LYS A 39 -3.97 -7.07 8.30
CA LYS A 39 -4.97 -6.00 8.26
C LYS A 39 -4.94 -5.20 6.99
N SER A 40 -3.77 -4.77 6.51
CA SER A 40 -3.71 -4.06 5.23
C SER A 40 -4.18 -4.92 4.05
N VAL A 41 -3.85 -6.22 4.05
CA VAL A 41 -4.32 -7.15 3.01
C VAL A 41 -5.84 -7.30 3.07
N PHE A 42 -6.38 -7.53 4.27
CA PHE A 42 -7.81 -7.62 4.49
C PHE A 42 -8.53 -6.32 4.15
N GLU A 43 -7.92 -5.17 4.45
CA GLU A 43 -8.42 -3.83 4.10
C GLU A 43 -8.48 -3.64 2.59
N CYS A 44 -7.43 -3.99 1.85
CA CYS A 44 -7.46 -3.96 0.38
C CYS A 44 -8.56 -4.87 -0.18
N ALA A 45 -8.74 -6.05 0.38
CA ALA A 45 -9.82 -6.95 -0.01
C ALA A 45 -11.21 -6.35 0.34
N MET A 46 -11.33 -5.71 1.52
CA MET A 46 -12.52 -4.97 1.96
C MET A 46 -12.79 -3.71 1.14
N ALA A 47 -11.80 -3.11 0.52
CA ALA A 47 -11.94 -2.02 -0.45
C ALA A 47 -12.43 -2.52 -1.83
N GLY A 48 -12.39 -3.83 -2.08
CA GLY A 48 -12.79 -4.43 -3.35
C GLY A 48 -11.67 -4.45 -4.40
N CYS A 49 -10.41 -4.46 -3.98
CA CYS A 49 -9.27 -4.57 -4.89
C CYS A 49 -9.33 -5.87 -5.71
N ASN A 50 -8.91 -5.78 -6.98
CA ASN A 50 -8.80 -6.92 -7.89
C ASN A 50 -7.45 -7.63 -7.78
N THR A 51 -6.41 -6.90 -7.43
CA THR A 51 -5.05 -7.41 -7.18
C THR A 51 -4.46 -6.64 -6.01
N ILE A 52 -3.55 -7.25 -5.26
CA ILE A 52 -2.84 -6.60 -4.16
C ILE A 52 -1.34 -6.68 -4.44
N TRP A 53 -0.63 -5.60 -4.21
CA TRP A 53 0.80 -5.45 -4.47
C TRP A 53 1.49 -5.01 -3.18
N ILE A 54 2.25 -5.92 -2.59
CA ILE A 54 3.03 -5.67 -1.37
C ILE A 54 4.45 -5.28 -1.79
N VAL A 55 4.84 -4.05 -1.44
CA VAL A 55 6.16 -3.51 -1.78
C VAL A 55 7.12 -3.84 -0.64
N ALA A 56 7.78 -4.99 -0.76
CA ALA A 56 8.69 -5.54 0.24
C ALA A 56 10.02 -5.91 -0.43
N ASN A 57 11.13 -5.52 0.21
CA ASN A 57 12.46 -5.90 -0.25
C ASN A 57 12.71 -7.41 -0.03
N ASP A 58 13.79 -7.92 -0.64
CA ASP A 58 14.08 -9.36 -0.72
C ASP A 58 14.33 -10.02 0.65
N ASP A 59 14.65 -9.23 1.67
CA ASP A 59 14.83 -9.61 3.07
C ASP A 59 13.48 -9.84 3.78
N LEU A 60 12.51 -8.95 3.56
CA LEU A 60 11.22 -8.98 4.24
C LEU A 60 10.19 -9.86 3.51
N ALA A 61 10.23 -9.88 2.18
CA ALA A 61 9.21 -10.55 1.35
C ALA A 61 8.96 -12.03 1.70
N PRO A 62 9.98 -12.88 1.96
CA PRO A 62 9.74 -14.29 2.30
C PRO A 62 8.94 -14.47 3.59
N VAL A 63 9.27 -13.69 4.63
CA VAL A 63 8.60 -13.76 5.94
C VAL A 63 7.16 -13.29 5.82
N ILE A 64 6.91 -12.19 5.10
CA ILE A 64 5.54 -11.70 4.89
C ILE A 64 4.72 -12.69 4.07
N ARG A 65 5.33 -13.30 3.05
CA ARG A 65 4.67 -14.29 2.21
C ARG A 65 4.24 -15.53 2.99
N GLU A 66 5.02 -15.96 3.98
CA GLU A 66 4.64 -17.07 4.86
C GLU A 66 3.40 -16.75 5.71
N ILE A 67 3.28 -15.51 6.18
CA ILE A 67 2.15 -15.06 7.02
C ILE A 67 0.89 -14.74 6.21
N VAL A 68 1.06 -14.13 5.03
CA VAL A 68 -0.05 -13.60 4.21
C VAL A 68 -0.47 -14.55 3.08
N GLY A 69 0.46 -15.29 2.49
CA GLY A 69 0.22 -16.14 1.32
C GLY A 69 0.29 -15.41 -0.02
N ASP A 70 -0.18 -16.09 -1.06
CA ASP A 70 -0.16 -15.66 -2.48
C ASP A 70 -1.49 -15.05 -2.94
N TRP A 71 -2.59 -15.30 -2.21
CA TRP A 71 -3.90 -14.77 -2.54
C TRP A 71 -4.82 -14.74 -1.31
N VAL A 72 -5.90 -13.98 -1.38
CA VAL A 72 -6.94 -13.88 -0.34
C VAL A 72 -8.33 -13.87 -0.96
N TYR A 73 -9.36 -14.27 -0.22
CA TYR A 73 -10.75 -14.16 -0.69
C TYR A 73 -11.29 -12.74 -0.51
N ASP A 74 -12.12 -12.28 -1.45
CA ASP A 74 -12.96 -11.09 -1.24
C ASP A 74 -14.02 -11.39 -0.17
N PRO A 75 -14.01 -10.70 1.00
CA PRO A 75 -14.92 -10.99 2.10
C PRO A 75 -16.40 -10.90 1.71
N VAL A 76 -16.76 -9.99 0.79
CA VAL A 76 -18.17 -9.81 0.38
C VAL A 76 -18.68 -11.03 -0.38
N TYR A 77 -17.84 -11.65 -1.21
CA TYR A 77 -18.20 -12.86 -1.94
C TYR A 77 -18.10 -14.10 -1.06
N TYR A 78 -17.18 -14.10 -0.09
CA TYR A 78 -16.99 -15.22 0.82
C TYR A 78 -18.24 -15.53 1.67
N HIS A 79 -18.92 -14.49 2.16
CA HIS A 79 -20.13 -14.63 2.97
C HIS A 79 -21.43 -14.67 2.15
N SER A 80 -21.36 -14.66 0.82
CA SER A 80 -22.56 -14.62 -0.03
C SER A 80 -23.33 -15.95 0.07
N PRO A 81 -24.62 -15.94 0.48
CA PRO A 81 -25.43 -17.16 0.57
C PRO A 81 -25.91 -17.58 -0.81
N ALA A 82 -25.00 -18.13 -1.61
CA ALA A 82 -25.31 -18.69 -2.91
C ALA A 82 -25.37 -20.22 -2.87
N LYS A 83 -26.16 -20.80 -3.80
CA LYS A 83 -26.37 -22.25 -3.91
C LYS A 83 -25.08 -23.06 -4.08
N PHE A 84 -24.03 -22.43 -4.64
CA PHE A 84 -22.67 -22.95 -4.75
C PHE A 84 -21.67 -21.91 -4.26
N SER A 85 -21.77 -21.54 -2.98
CA SER A 85 -20.99 -20.44 -2.39
C SER A 85 -19.48 -20.63 -2.56
N SER A 86 -18.97 -21.87 -2.53
CA SER A 86 -17.55 -22.19 -2.75
C SER A 86 -17.04 -21.80 -4.14
N GLU A 87 -17.83 -22.02 -5.19
CA GLU A 87 -17.46 -21.71 -6.58
C GLU A 87 -17.57 -20.22 -6.90
N GLN A 88 -18.36 -19.50 -6.13
CA GLN A 88 -18.57 -18.06 -6.30
C GLN A 88 -17.58 -17.20 -5.49
N ARG A 89 -16.71 -17.83 -4.70
CA ARG A 89 -15.65 -17.12 -3.98
C ARG A 89 -14.70 -16.50 -4.98
N LYS A 90 -14.44 -15.21 -4.80
CA LYS A 90 -13.51 -14.46 -5.63
C LYS A 90 -12.15 -14.42 -4.95
N GLU A 91 -11.14 -14.95 -5.62
CA GLU A 91 -9.74 -14.85 -5.20
C GLU A 91 -9.14 -13.51 -5.67
N ILE A 92 -8.34 -12.91 -4.80
CA ILE A 92 -7.59 -11.68 -5.04
C ILE A 92 -6.11 -12.05 -4.94
N PRO A 93 -5.35 -12.08 -6.06
CA PRO A 93 -3.94 -12.42 -6.03
C PRO A 93 -3.11 -11.32 -5.35
N ILE A 94 -2.06 -11.76 -4.66
CA ILE A 94 -1.10 -10.94 -3.93
C ILE A 94 0.27 -11.08 -4.59
N TYR A 95 0.83 -9.96 -5.01
CA TYR A 95 2.14 -9.88 -5.65
C TYR A 95 3.14 -9.19 -4.73
N TYR A 96 4.33 -9.77 -4.60
CA TYR A 96 5.42 -9.22 -3.81
C TYR A 96 6.44 -8.57 -4.74
N VAL A 97 6.77 -7.30 -4.47
CA VAL A 97 7.63 -6.51 -5.36
C VAL A 97 8.71 -5.77 -4.56
N PRO A 98 10.01 -6.03 -4.82
CA PRO A 98 11.10 -5.30 -4.18
C PRO A 98 11.38 -3.98 -4.87
N ILE A 99 11.85 -2.96 -4.12
CA ILE A 99 12.36 -1.74 -4.74
C ILE A 99 13.59 -2.08 -5.58
N HIS A 100 13.64 -1.53 -6.81
CA HIS A 100 14.76 -1.75 -7.72
C HIS A 100 16.09 -1.30 -7.07
N PRO A 101 17.18 -2.09 -7.14
CA PRO A 101 18.47 -1.74 -6.53
C PRO A 101 19.03 -0.36 -6.94
N LYS A 102 18.69 0.11 -8.15
CA LYS A 102 19.06 1.46 -8.64
C LYS A 102 18.48 2.60 -7.79
N ASP A 103 17.32 2.39 -7.18
CA ASP A 103 16.59 3.41 -6.43
C ASP A 103 16.80 3.27 -4.92
N ARG A 104 17.27 2.11 -4.45
CA ARG A 104 17.68 1.85 -3.05
C ARG A 104 18.78 2.83 -2.62
N ASP A 105 18.69 3.33 -1.40
CA ASP A 105 19.53 4.37 -0.78
C ASP A 105 19.61 5.69 -1.56
N ARG A 106 18.64 5.96 -2.44
CA ARG A 106 18.61 7.17 -3.28
C ARG A 106 17.25 7.86 -3.23
N ARG A 107 16.22 7.21 -3.76
CA ARG A 107 14.87 7.82 -3.86
C ARG A 107 13.86 7.10 -3.01
N ASP A 108 14.31 6.12 -2.25
CA ASP A 108 13.56 5.09 -1.59
C ASP A 108 13.01 5.57 -0.23
N SER A 109 12.26 6.67 -0.22
CA SER A 109 11.44 7.01 0.93
C SER A 109 10.26 6.05 1.08
N TYR A 110 9.62 6.07 2.25
CA TYR A 110 8.40 5.29 2.48
C TYR A 110 7.30 5.63 1.47
N GLY A 111 7.11 6.92 1.16
CA GLY A 111 6.17 7.34 0.11
C GLY A 111 6.58 6.89 -1.30
N TRP A 112 7.89 6.82 -1.61
CA TRP A 112 8.36 6.29 -2.89
C TRP A 112 8.02 4.81 -3.07
N SER A 113 8.00 4.02 -1.99
CA SER A 113 7.62 2.61 -2.08
C SER A 113 6.20 2.44 -2.66
N VAL A 114 5.26 3.32 -2.31
CA VAL A 114 3.90 3.35 -2.90
C VAL A 114 3.97 3.65 -4.39
N LEU A 115 4.68 4.71 -4.80
CA LEU A 115 4.83 5.07 -6.22
C LEU A 115 5.48 3.92 -7.02
N TYR A 116 6.47 3.25 -6.42
CA TYR A 116 7.13 2.11 -7.03
C TYR A 116 6.17 0.91 -7.18
N GLY A 117 5.36 0.62 -6.16
CA GLY A 117 4.31 -0.41 -6.21
C GLY A 117 3.31 -0.16 -7.33
N ILE A 118 2.82 1.08 -7.45
CA ILE A 118 1.91 1.50 -8.53
C ILE A 118 2.57 1.30 -9.90
N HIS A 119 3.83 1.73 -10.05
CA HIS A 119 4.56 1.56 -11.30
C HIS A 119 4.71 0.09 -11.69
N CYS A 120 5.02 -0.78 -10.73
CA CYS A 120 5.15 -2.22 -10.99
C CYS A 120 3.81 -2.86 -11.32
N ALA A 121 2.74 -2.53 -10.59
CA ALA A 121 1.39 -2.98 -10.86
C ALA A 121 0.97 -2.63 -12.29
N TRP A 122 1.14 -1.35 -12.68
CA TRP A 122 0.87 -0.89 -14.04
C TRP A 122 1.74 -1.60 -15.08
N ARG A 123 3.07 -1.64 -14.88
CA ARG A 123 4.01 -2.18 -15.87
C ARG A 123 3.79 -3.67 -16.14
N VAL A 124 3.61 -4.46 -15.08
CA VAL A 124 3.37 -5.90 -15.22
C VAL A 124 2.02 -6.14 -15.88
N ALA A 125 0.97 -5.47 -15.41
CA ALA A 125 -0.37 -5.63 -15.97
C ALA A 125 -0.42 -5.22 -17.44
N HIS A 126 0.16 -4.06 -17.80
CA HIS A 126 0.19 -3.55 -19.16
C HIS A 126 0.95 -4.49 -20.12
N ASN A 127 2.06 -5.09 -19.66
CA ASN A 127 2.81 -6.06 -20.45
C ASN A 127 2.04 -7.36 -20.70
N ILE A 128 1.14 -7.75 -19.80
CA ILE A 128 0.29 -8.93 -19.96
C ILE A 128 -0.92 -8.60 -20.83
N SER A 129 -1.69 -7.56 -20.48
CA SER A 129 -2.85 -7.12 -21.25
C SER A 129 -3.36 -5.73 -20.84
N GLN A 130 -3.85 -4.97 -21.82
CA GLN A 130 -4.57 -3.71 -21.56
C GLN A 130 -5.81 -3.91 -20.67
N TRP A 131 -6.46 -5.09 -20.72
CA TRP A 131 -7.70 -5.37 -19.99
C TRP A 131 -7.52 -5.58 -18.48
N ILE A 132 -6.29 -5.83 -18.04
CA ILE A 132 -5.97 -6.02 -16.62
C ILE A 132 -5.18 -4.85 -16.04
N THR A 133 -4.91 -3.83 -16.86
CA THR A 133 -4.17 -2.64 -16.42
C THR A 133 -5.00 -1.90 -15.36
N PRO A 134 -4.45 -1.62 -14.17
CA PRO A 134 -5.20 -0.93 -13.14
C PRO A 134 -5.56 0.50 -13.56
N ASP A 135 -6.84 0.83 -13.43
CA ASP A 135 -7.35 2.18 -13.67
C ASP A 135 -7.09 3.09 -12.45
N LYS A 136 -7.14 2.49 -11.26
CA LYS A 136 -7.04 3.18 -9.98
C LYS A 136 -6.29 2.34 -8.95
N TYR A 137 -5.70 3.01 -7.98
CA TYR A 137 -4.87 2.41 -6.95
C TYR A 137 -5.46 2.75 -5.57
N TYR A 138 -5.61 1.75 -4.72
CA TYR A 138 -5.98 1.89 -3.31
C TYR A 138 -4.73 1.64 -2.46
N ILE A 139 -4.31 2.62 -1.67
CA ILE A 139 -3.10 2.56 -0.88
C ILE A 139 -3.50 2.26 0.57
N SER A 140 -3.00 1.16 1.13
CA SER A 140 -3.22 0.79 2.53
C SER A 140 -1.90 0.78 3.29
N PHE A 141 -1.87 1.43 4.46
CA PHE A 141 -0.69 1.47 5.32
C PHE A 141 -0.80 0.45 6.46
N PRO A 142 0.15 -0.49 6.60
CA PRO A 142 0.11 -1.55 7.63
C PRO A 142 0.00 -1.02 9.05
N LEU A 143 0.81 -0.01 9.37
CA LEU A 143 0.87 0.57 10.71
C LEU A 143 -0.18 1.67 10.94
N SER A 144 -1.28 1.65 10.18
CA SER A 144 -2.47 2.45 10.42
C SER A 144 -3.54 1.56 11.05
N ALA A 145 -3.98 1.84 12.27
CA ALA A 145 -5.02 1.08 12.95
C ALA A 145 -6.34 1.85 12.95
N PHE A 146 -7.36 1.25 12.37
CA PHE A 146 -8.75 1.72 12.32
C PHE A 146 -9.69 0.54 12.04
N ASP A 147 -11.01 0.76 12.13
CA ASP A 147 -12.00 -0.27 11.84
C ASP A 147 -12.09 -0.59 10.33
N VAL A 148 -11.57 -1.76 9.96
CA VAL A 148 -11.51 -2.24 8.57
C VAL A 148 -12.89 -2.52 7.99
N TYR A 149 -13.89 -2.83 8.82
CA TYR A 149 -15.23 -3.15 8.31
C TYR A 149 -15.94 -1.93 7.73
N GLN A 150 -15.60 -0.72 8.18
CA GLN A 150 -16.15 0.53 7.64
C GLN A 150 -15.76 0.74 6.17
N VAL A 151 -14.62 0.21 5.72
CA VAL A 151 -14.16 0.32 4.33
C VAL A 151 -15.17 -0.28 3.36
N ARG A 152 -15.90 -1.33 3.78
CA ARG A 152 -16.91 -1.98 2.95
C ARG A 152 -18.04 -1.02 2.56
N THR A 153 -18.45 -0.16 3.48
CA THR A 153 -19.54 0.82 3.27
C THR A 153 -19.21 1.76 2.11
N TRP A 154 -17.93 2.08 1.93
CA TRP A 154 -17.43 3.06 0.97
C TRP A 154 -16.85 2.44 -0.31
N ARG A 155 -17.04 1.14 -0.55
CA ARG A 155 -16.51 0.45 -1.75
C ARG A 155 -16.89 1.14 -3.06
N ARG A 156 -18.10 1.72 -3.12
CA ARG A 156 -18.62 2.38 -4.32
C ARG A 156 -17.88 3.68 -4.60
N GLU A 157 -17.63 4.48 -3.58
CA GLU A 157 -16.90 5.74 -3.63
C GLU A 157 -15.41 5.50 -3.88
N ILE A 158 -14.83 4.47 -3.25
CA ILE A 158 -13.46 4.01 -3.50
C ILE A 158 -13.27 3.65 -4.98
N SER A 159 -14.25 2.94 -5.56
CA SER A 159 -14.24 2.50 -6.97
C SER A 159 -14.69 3.57 -7.96
N ASP A 160 -14.91 4.82 -7.53
CA ASP A 160 -15.25 5.92 -8.44
C ASP A 160 -14.10 6.16 -9.44
N PRO A 161 -14.33 6.06 -10.76
CA PRO A 161 -13.26 6.19 -11.76
C PRO A 161 -12.71 7.62 -11.87
N LYS A 162 -13.47 8.64 -11.45
CA LYS A 162 -13.12 10.05 -11.66
C LYS A 162 -12.61 10.73 -10.41
N LYS A 163 -13.11 10.35 -9.24
CA LYS A 163 -12.81 11.03 -7.98
C LYS A 163 -11.92 10.17 -7.10
N ASN A 164 -10.88 10.77 -6.53
CA ASN A 164 -10.13 10.13 -5.46
C ASN A 164 -10.98 10.03 -4.18
N PHE A 165 -10.53 9.16 -3.30
CA PHE A 165 -11.13 8.86 -2.02
C PHE A 165 -10.05 8.98 -0.95
N PHE A 166 -10.36 9.67 0.15
CA PHE A 166 -9.47 9.85 1.28
C PHE A 166 -10.22 9.54 2.57
N PHE A 167 -9.59 8.74 3.43
CA PHE A 167 -9.95 8.76 4.82
C PHE A 167 -9.30 9.96 5.51
N THR A 168 -10.02 10.54 6.46
CA THR A 168 -9.58 11.65 7.30
C THR A 168 -9.76 11.28 8.77
N HIS A 169 -8.92 11.82 9.64
CA HIS A 169 -9.11 11.75 11.08
C HIS A 169 -8.63 13.06 11.72
N LYS A 170 -9.51 13.72 12.45
CA LYS A 170 -9.31 15.06 13.01
C LYS A 170 -8.87 16.05 11.94
N GLN A 171 -9.49 16.00 10.76
CA GLN A 171 -9.16 16.80 9.57
C GLN A 171 -7.77 16.54 8.94
N ASN A 172 -6.98 15.62 9.51
CA ASN A 172 -5.70 15.22 8.94
C ASN A 172 -5.88 14.06 7.97
N HIS A 173 -5.05 14.03 6.93
CA HIS A 173 -4.99 12.97 5.94
C HIS A 173 -3.56 12.81 5.42
N ILE A 174 -3.37 12.04 4.35
CA ILE A 174 -2.05 11.72 3.81
C ILE A 174 -1.19 12.95 3.47
N LYS A 175 -1.80 14.04 2.99
CA LYS A 175 -1.08 15.30 2.69
C LYS A 175 -0.62 16.04 3.94
N ASN A 176 -1.11 15.67 5.12
CA ASN A 176 -0.62 16.16 6.42
C ASN A 176 0.28 15.12 7.10
N ASN A 177 0.88 14.21 6.32
CA ASN A 177 1.79 13.17 6.78
C ASN A 177 1.18 12.13 7.74
N LEU A 178 -0.16 12.01 7.78
CA LEU A 178 -0.83 10.93 8.49
C LEU A 178 -0.93 9.70 7.59
N PRO A 179 -0.33 8.54 7.92
CA PRO A 179 -0.36 7.34 7.07
C PRO A 179 -1.74 6.68 7.12
N ILE A 180 -2.71 7.27 6.43
CA ILE A 180 -4.09 6.80 6.35
C ILE A 180 -4.44 6.42 4.91
N SER A 181 -5.29 5.42 4.75
CA SER A 181 -5.57 4.85 3.43
C SER A 181 -6.32 5.83 2.53
N PHE A 182 -5.97 5.81 1.25
CA PHE A 182 -6.54 6.69 0.24
C PHE A 182 -6.44 6.04 -1.15
N THR A 183 -7.02 6.69 -2.15
CA THR A 183 -6.91 6.25 -3.54
C THR A 183 -6.23 7.30 -4.42
N MET A 184 -5.64 6.81 -5.50
CA MET A 184 -4.93 7.63 -6.47
C MET A 184 -5.16 7.10 -7.89
N THR A 185 -5.24 7.99 -8.88
CA THR A 185 -5.33 7.61 -10.30
C THR A 185 -3.95 7.46 -10.95
N GLY A 186 -3.92 6.92 -12.17
CA GLY A 186 -2.69 6.87 -12.98
C GLY A 186 -2.11 8.26 -13.31
N GLU A 187 -2.96 9.30 -13.43
CA GLU A 187 -2.49 10.66 -13.69
C GLU A 187 -1.89 11.29 -12.44
N ASP A 188 -2.52 11.11 -11.28
CA ASP A 188 -1.94 11.54 -9.99
C ASP A 188 -0.58 10.90 -9.75
N PHE A 189 -0.42 9.60 -10.06
CA PHE A 189 0.88 8.92 -9.99
C PHE A 189 1.94 9.62 -10.85
N LYS A 190 1.62 9.98 -12.09
CA LYS A 190 2.55 10.68 -12.99
C LYS A 190 2.93 12.05 -12.42
N LEU A 191 1.97 12.78 -11.86
CA LEU A 191 2.20 14.08 -11.23
C LEU A 191 3.10 13.96 -10.00
N CYS A 192 2.76 13.09 -9.04
CA CYS A 192 3.55 12.85 -7.83
C CYS A 192 4.98 12.43 -8.18
N ARG A 193 5.16 11.49 -9.12
CA ARG A 193 6.48 11.05 -9.57
C ARG A 193 7.27 12.19 -10.22
N ARG A 194 6.64 13.08 -10.99
CA ARG A 194 7.31 14.25 -11.57
C ARG A 194 7.73 15.23 -10.48
N THR A 195 6.86 15.53 -9.52
CA THR A 195 7.15 16.42 -8.39
C THR A 195 8.33 15.91 -7.57
N VAL A 196 8.35 14.63 -7.20
CA VAL A 196 9.48 14.02 -6.48
C VAL A 196 10.78 14.12 -7.29
N ASN A 197 10.73 13.86 -8.59
CA ASN A 197 11.91 13.94 -9.46
C ASN A 197 12.42 15.38 -9.70
N GLN A 198 11.57 16.39 -9.55
CA GLN A 198 11.93 17.80 -9.63
C GLN A 198 12.55 18.30 -8.33
N LYS A 199 11.99 17.90 -7.18
CA LYS A 199 12.48 18.27 -5.85
C LYS A 199 13.77 17.54 -5.45
N THR A 200 13.98 16.33 -5.94
CA THR A 200 15.15 15.52 -5.54
C THR A 200 16.46 16.15 -6.01
N THR A 201 17.42 16.24 -5.12
CA THR A 201 18.82 16.50 -5.49
C THR A 201 19.40 15.28 -6.23
N ARG A 202 20.38 15.53 -7.10
CA ARG A 202 21.09 14.51 -7.87
C ARG A 202 22.55 14.43 -7.42
N GLU A 203 23.37 13.68 -8.16
CA GLU A 203 24.81 13.61 -7.87
C GLU A 203 25.55 14.91 -8.20
N TYR A 204 25.09 15.64 -9.22
CA TYR A 204 25.75 16.83 -9.73
C TYR A 204 24.86 18.07 -9.55
N LEU A 205 25.51 19.23 -9.38
CA LEU A 205 24.87 20.53 -9.48
C LEU A 205 24.33 20.77 -10.89
N PRO A 206 23.27 21.58 -11.07
CA PRO A 206 22.86 22.00 -12.40
C PRO A 206 24.03 22.72 -13.11
N PRO A 207 24.19 22.52 -14.42
CA PRO A 207 25.28 23.16 -15.17
C PRO A 207 25.15 24.68 -15.09
N SER A 208 26.28 25.36 -14.89
CA SER A 208 26.33 26.83 -14.90
C SER A 208 26.04 27.39 -16.31
N PRO A 209 25.58 28.64 -16.44
CA PRO A 209 25.35 29.26 -17.75
C PRO A 209 26.62 29.19 -18.61
N GLY A 210 26.56 28.47 -19.73
CA GLY A 210 27.69 28.24 -20.64
C GLY A 210 28.35 26.85 -20.55
N GLN A 211 27.95 25.99 -19.62
CA GLN A 211 28.41 24.58 -19.58
C GLN A 211 27.33 23.63 -20.12
N GLN A 212 27.72 22.72 -21.03
CA GLN A 212 26.81 21.68 -21.56
C GLN A 212 26.59 20.54 -20.56
N TYR A 213 27.59 20.25 -19.72
CA TYR A 213 27.55 19.17 -18.72
C TYR A 213 27.91 19.68 -17.33
N PRO A 214 27.29 19.14 -16.27
CA PRO A 214 27.58 19.55 -14.92
C PRO A 214 28.93 19.00 -14.45
N SER A 215 29.80 19.89 -13.98
CA SER A 215 31.18 19.58 -13.60
C SER A 215 31.36 19.33 -12.10
N GLN A 216 30.51 19.93 -11.26
CA GLN A 216 30.64 19.89 -9.81
C GLN A 216 29.66 18.90 -9.18
N LYS A 217 30.20 18.00 -8.35
CA LYS A 217 29.40 17.06 -7.56
C LYS A 217 28.90 17.72 -6.27
N LEU A 218 27.68 17.39 -5.88
CA LEU A 218 27.16 17.75 -4.56
C LEU A 218 27.90 17.00 -3.45
N PRO A 219 27.98 17.53 -2.20
CA PRO A 219 28.43 16.76 -1.06
C PRO A 219 27.61 15.49 -0.87
N LEU A 220 28.23 14.40 -0.40
CA LEU A 220 27.56 13.09 -0.28
C LEU A 220 26.28 13.15 0.56
N GLN A 221 26.25 14.00 1.59
CA GLN A 221 25.10 14.16 2.49
C GLN A 221 23.89 14.80 1.79
N ASP A 222 24.14 15.72 0.86
CA ASP A 222 23.11 16.49 0.14
C ASP A 222 22.61 15.80 -1.13
N ARG A 223 23.24 14.69 -1.54
CA ARG A 223 22.81 13.90 -2.69
C ARG A 223 21.57 13.09 -2.35
N TRP A 224 20.68 12.94 -3.35
CA TRP A 224 19.53 12.06 -3.28
C TRP A 224 18.60 12.37 -2.11
N SER A 225 18.19 13.63 -1.98
CA SER A 225 17.32 14.10 -0.90
C SER A 225 15.98 13.36 -0.82
N ALA A 226 15.51 12.77 -1.92
CA ALA A 226 14.25 12.03 -1.98
C ALA A 226 14.13 10.89 -0.96
N ARG A 227 15.23 10.29 -0.50
CA ARG A 227 15.23 9.25 0.56
C ARG A 227 14.68 9.74 1.91
N TYR A 228 14.64 11.04 2.13
CA TYR A 228 14.14 11.66 3.36
C TYR A 228 12.78 12.33 3.20
N PHE A 229 12.15 12.24 2.02
CA PHE A 229 10.85 12.85 1.79
C PHE A 229 9.78 12.20 2.66
N THR A 230 8.92 13.05 3.22
CA THR A 230 7.74 12.64 3.99
C THR A 230 6.61 12.21 3.05
N LEU A 231 5.51 11.69 3.61
CA LEU A 231 4.34 11.35 2.80
C LEU A 231 3.71 12.61 2.19
N GLU A 232 3.74 13.72 2.92
CA GLU A 232 3.30 15.04 2.44
C GLU A 232 4.11 15.47 1.20
N ASP A 233 5.44 15.39 1.25
CA ASP A 233 6.32 15.78 0.13
C ASP A 233 6.04 14.97 -1.15
N VAL A 234 5.72 13.68 -0.99
CA VAL A 234 5.49 12.74 -2.08
C VAL A 234 4.09 12.89 -2.67
N PHE A 235 3.07 13.08 -1.83
CA PHE A 235 1.66 13.10 -2.22
C PHE A 235 1.03 14.49 -2.30
N GLU A 236 1.83 15.56 -2.21
CA GLU A 236 1.37 16.94 -2.37
C GLU A 236 0.52 17.15 -3.63
N ALA A 237 0.92 16.50 -4.73
CA ALA A 237 0.33 16.67 -6.06
C ALA A 237 -0.90 15.79 -6.34
N VAL A 238 -1.37 14.99 -5.37
CA VAL A 238 -2.60 14.19 -5.51
C VAL A 238 -3.81 15.12 -5.51
N ASP A 239 -4.75 14.92 -6.45
CA ASP A 239 -5.99 15.69 -6.49
C ASP A 239 -6.90 15.36 -5.30
N ASP A 240 -7.11 16.36 -4.45
CA ASP A 240 -7.96 16.33 -3.26
C ASP A 240 -9.14 17.32 -3.34
N LYS A 241 -9.29 18.08 -4.44
CA LYS A 241 -10.30 19.15 -4.56
C LYS A 241 -11.70 18.61 -4.77
N ASN A 242 -11.84 17.59 -5.60
CA ASN A 242 -13.12 16.95 -5.94
C ASN A 242 -13.23 15.53 -5.36
N ALA A 243 -12.42 15.20 -4.37
CA ALA A 243 -12.33 13.88 -3.80
C ALA A 243 -13.44 13.60 -2.77
N HIS A 244 -13.83 12.33 -2.65
CA HIS A 244 -14.66 11.84 -1.55
C HIS A 244 -13.80 11.80 -0.28
N LYS A 245 -14.23 12.48 0.77
CA LYS A 245 -13.54 12.52 2.07
C LYS A 245 -14.44 11.93 3.13
N VAL A 246 -13.95 10.95 3.86
CA VAL A 246 -14.69 10.24 4.91
C VAL A 246 -13.89 10.30 6.20
N GLU A 247 -14.52 10.84 7.25
CA GLU A 247 -13.94 10.87 8.58
C GLU A 247 -14.09 9.49 9.24
N LEU A 248 -12.99 8.96 9.78
CA LEU A 248 -12.99 7.75 10.59
C LEU A 248 -13.37 8.07 12.03
N ASP A 249 -14.13 7.17 12.66
CA ASP A 249 -14.52 7.29 14.07
C ASP A 249 -13.29 7.35 14.99
N TRP A 250 -12.28 6.53 14.68
CA TRP A 250 -11.01 6.49 15.38
C TRP A 250 -9.90 6.03 14.44
N HIS A 251 -8.69 6.52 14.70
CA HIS A 251 -7.48 6.11 13.98
C HIS A 251 -6.25 6.26 14.89
N TYR A 252 -5.39 5.25 14.89
CA TYR A 252 -4.08 5.29 15.52
C TYR A 252 -2.98 5.01 14.51
N ASP A 253 -1.98 5.90 14.48
CA ASP A 253 -0.71 5.60 13.84
C ASP A 253 0.13 4.76 14.81
N ILE A 254 0.32 3.49 14.47
CA ILE A 254 1.08 2.51 15.26
C ILE A 254 2.50 2.34 14.73
N SER A 255 3.02 3.29 13.92
CA SER A 255 4.42 3.30 13.48
C SER A 255 5.44 3.51 14.60
N ASN A 256 4.96 4.05 15.73
CA ASN A 256 5.78 4.34 16.90
C ASN A 256 5.27 3.58 18.13
N TRP A 257 6.19 3.20 19.04
CA TRP A 257 5.87 2.50 20.28
C TRP A 257 4.82 3.21 21.16
N SER A 258 4.85 4.54 21.20
CA SER A 258 3.84 5.33 21.91
C SER A 258 2.46 5.21 21.26
N GLY A 259 2.39 5.30 19.93
CA GLY A 259 1.15 5.14 19.17
C GLY A 259 0.56 3.74 19.32
N TYR A 260 1.40 2.71 19.24
CA TYR A 260 1.00 1.33 19.46
C TYR A 260 0.49 1.07 20.88
N ARG A 261 1.17 1.59 21.91
CA ARG A 261 0.67 1.50 23.29
C ARG A 261 -0.66 2.21 23.47
N ASN A 262 -0.83 3.40 22.88
CA ASN A 262 -2.07 4.15 22.96
C ASN A 262 -3.24 3.37 22.33
N PHE A 263 -2.99 2.70 21.20
CA PHE A 263 -3.96 1.80 20.58
C PHE A 263 -4.31 0.63 21.51
N LEU A 264 -3.31 -0.10 22.04
CA LEU A 264 -3.54 -1.24 22.94
C LEU A 264 -4.23 -0.87 24.26
N SER A 265 -4.01 0.35 24.75
CA SER A 265 -4.67 0.85 25.96
C SER A 265 -6.08 1.41 25.71
N SER A 266 -6.47 1.55 24.45
CA SER A 266 -7.79 2.08 24.08
C SER A 266 -8.86 1.01 24.12
N ASP A 267 -10.11 1.43 24.23
CA ASP A 267 -11.27 0.52 24.11
C ASP A 267 -11.58 0.13 22.65
N ASN A 268 -10.79 0.63 21.69
CA ASN A 268 -10.98 0.36 20.27
C ASN A 268 -10.40 -0.99 19.89
N ILE A 269 -11.22 -1.83 19.27
CA ILE A 269 -10.86 -3.20 18.90
C ILE A 269 -10.99 -3.36 17.39
N ILE A 270 -9.99 -3.98 16.77
CA ILE A 270 -10.08 -4.47 15.40
C ILE A 270 -10.54 -5.93 15.46
N ASN A 271 -11.79 -6.16 15.06
CA ASN A 271 -12.34 -7.50 15.01
C ASN A 271 -11.52 -8.36 14.04
N THR A 272 -11.01 -9.49 14.53
CA THR A 272 -10.26 -10.42 13.70
C THR A 272 -11.23 -11.11 12.75
N PRO A 273 -10.99 -11.08 11.43
CA PRO A 273 -11.83 -11.75 10.46
C PRO A 273 -11.79 -13.27 10.63
N GLU A 274 -12.74 -13.97 10.00
CA GLU A 274 -12.73 -15.43 9.94
C GLU A 274 -11.41 -15.95 9.38
N GLU A 275 -10.92 -17.07 9.92
CA GLU A 275 -9.61 -17.64 9.57
C GLU A 275 -9.44 -17.87 8.07
N GLY A 276 -10.51 -18.24 7.35
CA GLY A 276 -10.48 -18.42 5.90
C GLY A 276 -10.11 -17.17 5.10
N LEU A 277 -10.28 -15.97 5.68
CA LEU A 277 -10.00 -14.67 5.07
C LEU A 277 -8.61 -14.13 5.41
N THR A 278 -7.93 -14.70 6.40
CA THR A 278 -6.65 -14.19 6.93
C THR A 278 -5.51 -15.21 6.89
N LYS A 279 -5.85 -16.50 6.79
CA LYS A 279 -4.84 -17.57 6.67
C LYS A 279 -4.05 -17.43 5.37
N PRO A 280 -2.77 -17.81 5.36
CA PRO A 280 -1.97 -17.80 4.14
C PRO A 280 -2.48 -18.86 3.17
N HIS A 281 -2.88 -18.43 1.97
CA HIS A 281 -3.20 -19.34 0.88
C HIS A 281 -2.06 -19.36 -0.13
N ILE A 282 -1.48 -20.53 -0.38
CA ILE A 282 -0.31 -20.68 -1.26
C ILE A 282 -0.77 -21.39 -2.53
N HIS A 283 -0.36 -20.90 -3.70
CA HIS A 283 -0.60 -21.65 -4.94
C HIS A 283 0.28 -22.90 -4.95
N VAL A 284 -0.34 -24.07 -5.20
CA VAL A 284 0.39 -25.34 -5.27
C VAL A 284 1.44 -25.23 -6.37
N LYS A 285 2.71 -25.55 -6.04
CA LYS A 285 3.84 -25.39 -6.96
C LYS A 285 3.74 -26.29 -8.20
N LEU A 286 2.94 -27.36 -8.15
CA LEU A 286 2.59 -28.25 -9.26
C LEU A 286 1.20 -28.87 -8.98
N PRO A 287 0.22 -28.82 -9.89
CA PRO A 287 -0.90 -29.76 -9.83
C PRO A 287 -0.35 -31.14 -10.21
N TYR A 288 -0.94 -32.24 -9.74
CA TYR A 288 -0.51 -33.63 -9.97
C TYR A 288 0.64 -34.13 -9.08
N THR A 289 0.37 -34.23 -7.79
CA THR A 289 0.69 -35.49 -7.10
C THR A 289 -0.64 -36.03 -6.63
N SER A 290 -1.25 -36.88 -7.45
CA SER A 290 -2.31 -37.77 -7.01
C SER A 290 -1.67 -38.79 -6.08
N GLU A 291 -1.60 -38.47 -4.79
CA GLU A 291 -1.41 -39.50 -3.78
C GLU A 291 -2.78 -39.77 -3.17
N GLU A 292 -3.17 -41.04 -3.31
CA GLU A 292 -4.39 -41.68 -2.82
C GLU A 292 -4.60 -41.53 -1.30
#